data_AF-A0A9W8MKA5-F1
#
_entry.id   AF-A0A9W8MKA5-F1
#
_cell.length_a   1.000
_cell.length_b   1.000
_cell.length_c   1.000
_cell.angle_alpha   90.00
_cell.angle_beta   90.00
_cell.angle_gamma   90.00
#
_symmetry.space_group_name_H-M   'P 1'
#
loop_
_entity.id
_entity.type
_entity.pdbx_description
1 polymer ?
#
loop_
_entity_poly.entity_id
_entity_poly.type
_entity_poly.pdbx_seq_one_letter_code
_entity_poly.pdbx_strand_id
1 'polypeptide(L)'
;MFTTRFLHVLLFSSLALAWVDLDPAIIPAVDEPLEVYSLGNPSFLPHEWLDGIVGNVADGVKFAKRGDDSSKIYAYNGDEVVGFVDKSTGETQVYTDYDKLPAAKNPIDIKNALKIFEHGKDGFPADDTHVELVQGASLVGSTMNNITDDESLSRRWNYEEPDATFLTTGYFQRWVKCKGKKFPVCGPGSRASFSVGVDNRIFSLSYRWKPAKNSGRIVKPSPLSTIEEVIRRWLEGKRRIKIKHIDICFYDSGAQWIQPVYRVLGESFPEDNHDNETESSEILRFFPIGDEPVENVFPEGAAAASEGQPWPAEPKENKPTEVARSLKRNYFEARNSLYERWAKPTVTVGRYVTQEDIHQAEFLKNANGFWNNLATSPIINFVNSQYFWAPRWLYGGSAQWYINSVHLALTEAHGWKHLFSTWRGSSVVNPVRIPSTLPPAGYGPGPNNLGRLAYWIIDASKVIPAPVDFPGDPFQAFKPWWRVLCGGLHAVMGWRTKTLFSDDVAVHTAWLIAHFRIPVVSAWLYAAHNDWAYFFGPTYNGKPYGRASVIYPCGRGSDKVWQVEKLPKPKCLKMKWWN
;
A
#
# COMPACT_ATOMS: atom_id res chain seq x y z
N MET A 1 11.53 47.07 -48.41
CA MET A 1 10.19 46.51 -48.16
C MET A 1 10.32 44.99 -48.11
N PHE A 2 9.62 44.36 -47.18
CA PHE A 2 9.70 42.97 -46.70
C PHE A 2 10.56 42.72 -45.44
N THR A 3 9.92 41.98 -44.53
CA THR A 3 10.40 41.23 -43.35
C THR A 3 10.84 41.97 -42.08
N THR A 4 9.87 42.35 -41.25
CA THR A 4 10.01 42.36 -39.76
C THR A 4 8.73 41.94 -39.00
N ARG A 5 7.60 41.71 -39.67
CA ARG A 5 6.33 41.35 -39.00
C ARG A 5 6.04 39.84 -38.87
N PHE A 6 6.87 38.97 -39.45
CA PHE A 6 6.66 37.52 -39.35
C PHE A 6 7.36 36.86 -38.15
N LEU A 7 8.26 37.57 -37.46
CA LEU A 7 9.05 36.98 -36.36
C LEU A 7 8.39 37.08 -34.97
N HIS A 8 7.31 37.84 -34.81
CA HIS A 8 6.59 37.95 -33.52
C HIS A 8 5.41 37.00 -33.38
N VAL A 9 4.96 36.36 -34.47
CA VAL A 9 3.88 35.35 -34.42
C VAL A 9 4.43 33.94 -34.15
N LEU A 10 5.72 33.70 -34.37
CA LEU A 10 6.38 32.40 -34.11
C LEU A 10 7.04 32.29 -32.71
N LEU A 11 6.97 33.33 -31.88
CA LEU A 11 7.49 33.32 -30.50
C LEU A 11 6.42 33.06 -29.43
N PHE A 12 5.15 32.88 -29.82
CA PHE A 12 4.06 32.49 -28.92
C PHE A 12 3.70 30.99 -28.98
N SER A 13 4.40 30.19 -29.79
CA SER A 13 4.08 28.78 -30.02
C SER A 13 4.96 27.77 -29.25
N SER A 14 5.73 28.21 -28.24
CA SER A 14 6.62 27.29 -27.49
C SER A 14 6.59 27.44 -25.97
N LEU A 15 5.55 28.04 -25.40
CA LEU A 15 5.18 27.75 -24.02
C LEU A 15 4.11 26.66 -24.11
N ALA A 16 4.53 25.41 -24.06
CA ALA A 16 3.63 24.32 -23.74
C ALA A 16 3.14 24.57 -22.30
N LEU A 17 2.12 25.42 -22.18
CA LEU A 17 1.38 25.57 -20.94
C LEU A 17 0.85 24.19 -20.62
N ALA A 18 1.31 23.66 -19.51
CA ALA A 18 0.78 22.44 -19.00
C ALA A 18 -0.75 22.52 -18.90
N TRP A 19 -1.41 21.53 -19.49
CA TRP A 19 -2.84 21.57 -19.71
C TRP A 19 -3.49 20.40 -18.99
N VAL A 20 -4.46 20.74 -18.14
CA VAL A 20 -5.45 19.80 -17.60
C VAL A 20 -6.49 19.50 -18.68
N ASP A 21 -6.48 18.30 -19.24
CA ASP A 21 -7.53 17.78 -20.11
C ASP A 21 -8.71 17.31 -19.24
N LEU A 22 -9.69 18.19 -19.09
CA LEU A 22 -10.92 17.97 -18.33
C LEU A 22 -12.09 18.25 -19.28
N ASP A 23 -12.89 17.22 -19.54
CA ASP A 23 -14.18 17.37 -20.20
C ASP A 23 -15.22 17.83 -19.18
N PRO A 24 -15.79 19.05 -19.28
CA PRO A 24 -16.77 19.54 -18.31
C PRO A 24 -18.00 18.63 -18.18
N ALA A 25 -18.33 17.85 -19.21
CA ALA A 25 -19.47 16.94 -19.20
C ALA A 25 -19.32 15.78 -18.21
N ILE A 26 -18.11 15.48 -17.74
CA ILE A 26 -17.87 14.43 -16.74
C ILE A 26 -18.06 14.96 -15.30
N ILE A 27 -18.17 16.28 -15.09
CA ILE A 27 -18.45 16.86 -13.77
C ILE A 27 -19.95 16.65 -13.48
N PRO A 28 -20.32 15.84 -12.48
CA PRO A 28 -21.73 15.61 -12.18
C PRO A 28 -22.39 16.90 -11.69
N ALA A 29 -23.53 17.27 -12.28
CA ALA A 29 -24.29 18.42 -11.82
C ALA A 29 -24.85 18.20 -10.41
N VAL A 30 -24.70 19.20 -9.55
CA VAL A 30 -25.30 19.26 -8.22
C VAL A 30 -26.30 20.42 -8.25
N ASP A 31 -27.57 20.12 -8.51
CA ASP A 31 -28.61 21.14 -8.68
C ASP A 31 -29.21 21.62 -7.35
N GLU A 32 -28.81 20.99 -6.25
CA GLU A 32 -29.46 21.15 -4.95
C GLU A 32 -28.43 21.20 -3.80
N PRO A 33 -28.72 21.96 -2.73
CA PRO A 33 -27.88 21.94 -1.53
C PRO A 33 -27.77 20.53 -0.93
N LEU A 34 -26.57 20.17 -0.50
CA LEU A 34 -26.25 18.88 0.12
C LEU A 34 -26.00 19.07 1.62
N GLU A 35 -26.36 18.07 2.42
CA GLU A 35 -26.25 18.13 3.89
C GLU A 35 -24.80 17.95 4.36
N VAL A 36 -24.53 18.29 5.62
CA VAL A 36 -23.27 17.98 6.30
C VAL A 36 -23.58 17.25 7.60
N TYR A 37 -22.74 16.27 7.96
CA TYR A 37 -22.90 15.49 9.18
C TYR A 37 -21.75 15.73 10.14
N SER A 38 -22.05 15.91 11.43
CA SER A 38 -21.06 15.95 12.50
C SER A 38 -20.76 14.54 13.00
N LEU A 39 -19.50 14.28 13.31
CA LEU A 39 -19.04 13.02 13.90
C LEU A 39 -19.08 13.09 15.43
N GLY A 40 -19.66 12.08 16.04
CA GLY A 40 -19.65 11.88 17.49
C GLY A 40 -18.38 11.20 18.01
N ASN A 41 -18.48 10.66 19.22
CA ASN A 41 -17.38 9.93 19.85
C ASN A 41 -17.08 8.61 19.11
N PRO A 42 -15.83 8.12 19.18
CA PRO A 42 -15.48 6.82 18.62
C PRO A 42 -16.37 5.69 19.14
N SER A 43 -16.70 4.77 18.25
CA SER A 43 -17.42 3.53 18.53
C SER A 43 -16.42 2.39 18.71
N PHE A 44 -16.84 1.34 19.40
CA PHE A 44 -16.01 0.17 19.67
C PHE A 44 -16.80 -1.09 19.41
N LEU A 45 -16.13 -2.09 18.83
CA LEU A 45 -16.68 -3.42 18.74
C LEU A 45 -16.84 -4.04 20.14
N PRO A 46 -17.91 -4.81 20.40
CA PRO A 46 -18.06 -5.58 21.64
C PRO A 46 -16.83 -6.45 21.91
N HIS A 47 -16.40 -6.50 23.17
CA HIS A 47 -15.19 -7.24 23.55
C HIS A 47 -15.30 -8.73 23.21
N GLU A 48 -16.46 -9.34 23.42
CA GLU A 48 -16.78 -10.72 23.05
C GLU A 48 -16.57 -11.01 21.55
N TRP A 49 -16.88 -10.05 20.68
CA TRP A 49 -16.66 -10.22 19.24
C TRP A 49 -15.18 -10.13 18.92
N LEU A 50 -14.47 -9.20 19.55
CA LEU A 50 -13.02 -9.09 19.41
C LEU A 50 -12.31 -10.34 19.90
N ASP A 51 -12.72 -10.91 21.02
CA ASP A 51 -12.18 -12.17 21.55
C ASP A 51 -12.40 -13.32 20.57
N GLY A 52 -13.61 -13.42 19.99
CA GLY A 52 -13.91 -14.42 18.97
C GLY A 52 -13.07 -14.27 17.70
N ILE A 53 -12.91 -13.04 17.21
CA ILE A 53 -12.10 -12.75 16.00
C ILE A 53 -10.63 -13.06 16.27
N VAL A 54 -10.09 -12.59 17.39
CA VAL A 54 -8.67 -12.78 17.73
C VAL A 54 -8.38 -14.26 18.05
N GLY A 55 -9.33 -14.98 18.64
CA GLY A 55 -9.24 -16.42 18.85
C GLY A 55 -9.20 -17.24 17.55
N ASN A 56 -9.71 -16.72 16.42
CA ASN A 56 -9.53 -17.37 15.12
C ASN A 56 -8.12 -17.16 14.54
N VAL A 57 -7.44 -16.10 14.94
CA VAL A 57 -6.09 -15.76 14.47
C VAL A 57 -5.02 -16.51 15.24
N ALA A 58 -5.20 -16.61 16.56
CA ALA A 58 -4.20 -17.11 17.47
C ALA A 58 -4.84 -17.68 18.74
N ASP A 59 -4.33 -18.81 19.20
CA ASP A 59 -4.73 -19.42 20.46
C ASP A 59 -4.13 -18.68 21.66
N GLY A 60 -4.85 -18.65 22.79
CA GLY A 60 -4.32 -18.18 24.07
C GLY A 60 -4.07 -16.67 24.15
N VAL A 61 -4.73 -15.87 23.30
CA VAL A 61 -4.49 -14.43 23.23
C VAL A 61 -4.93 -13.69 24.49
N LYS A 62 -4.11 -12.73 24.92
CA LYS A 62 -4.38 -11.87 26.08
C LYS A 62 -4.40 -10.40 25.68
N PHE A 63 -5.41 -9.67 26.13
CA PHE A 63 -5.47 -8.22 25.98
C PHE A 63 -4.72 -7.53 27.11
N ALA A 64 -3.75 -6.68 26.75
CA ALA A 64 -2.95 -5.93 27.71
C ALA A 64 -2.55 -4.55 27.15
N LYS A 65 -2.43 -3.56 28.03
CA LYS A 65 -1.74 -2.32 27.69
C LYS A 65 -0.24 -2.58 27.62
N ARG A 66 0.46 -1.87 26.72
CA ARG A 66 1.91 -1.74 26.88
C ARG A 66 2.18 -0.84 28.09
N GLY A 67 3.36 -0.97 28.69
CA GLY A 67 3.81 -0.03 29.73
C GLY A 67 4.12 1.37 29.20
N ASP A 68 3.58 1.73 28.02
CA ASP A 68 3.61 3.07 27.47
C ASP A 68 2.32 3.81 27.87
N ASP A 69 2.34 5.13 27.86
CA ASP A 69 1.14 5.97 28.08
C ASP A 69 0.18 5.95 26.88
N SER A 70 0.21 4.90 26.05
CA SER A 70 -0.65 4.83 24.88
C SER A 70 -2.10 4.55 25.29
N SER A 71 -3.03 5.14 24.53
CA SER A 71 -4.46 4.82 24.58
C SER A 71 -4.78 3.40 24.09
N LYS A 72 -3.76 2.61 23.71
CA LYS A 72 -3.92 1.35 23.01
C LYS A 72 -3.93 0.16 23.95
N ILE A 73 -4.89 -0.73 23.72
CA ILE A 73 -4.93 -2.07 24.29
C ILE A 73 -4.53 -3.03 23.18
N TYR A 74 -3.51 -3.84 23.41
CA TYR A 74 -2.97 -4.77 22.42
C TYR A 74 -3.42 -6.19 22.74
N ALA A 75 -3.68 -6.97 21.70
CA ALA A 75 -3.95 -8.40 21.81
C ALA A 75 -2.65 -9.17 21.52
N TYR A 76 -2.19 -9.95 22.51
CA TYR A 76 -0.92 -10.66 22.45
C TYR A 76 -1.09 -12.18 22.36
N ASN A 77 -0.42 -12.81 21.39
CA ASN A 77 -0.13 -14.24 21.40
C ASN A 77 1.34 -14.44 21.81
N GLY A 78 1.58 -14.77 23.07
CA GLY A 78 2.94 -14.72 23.64
C GLY A 78 3.51 -13.29 23.53
N ASP A 79 4.61 -13.13 22.78
CA ASP A 79 5.25 -11.84 22.53
C ASP A 79 4.84 -11.18 21.20
N GLU A 80 3.92 -11.79 20.46
CA GLU A 80 3.43 -11.30 19.17
C GLU A 80 2.15 -10.49 19.35
N VAL A 81 2.07 -9.36 18.66
CA VAL A 81 0.87 -8.53 18.67
C VAL A 81 0.02 -8.95 17.48
N VAL A 82 -1.15 -9.53 17.77
CA VAL A 82 -2.10 -10.00 16.76
C VAL A 82 -3.24 -9.01 16.54
N GLY A 83 -3.31 -7.93 17.32
CA GLY A 83 -4.25 -6.85 17.13
C GLY A 83 -4.11 -5.75 18.17
N PHE A 84 -4.89 -4.68 17.99
CA PHE A 84 -5.01 -3.61 18.98
C PHE A 84 -6.36 -2.90 18.89
N VAL A 85 -6.72 -2.20 19.97
CA VAL A 85 -7.83 -1.27 20.09
C VAL A 85 -7.28 0.05 20.64
N ASP A 86 -7.38 1.13 19.89
CA ASP A 86 -7.06 2.49 20.34
C ASP A 86 -8.30 3.14 20.95
N LYS A 87 -8.26 3.35 22.28
CA LYS A 87 -9.38 3.94 23.02
C LYS A 87 -9.65 5.41 22.72
N SER A 88 -8.70 6.12 22.09
CA SER A 88 -8.86 7.54 21.75
C SER A 88 -9.51 7.74 20.38
N THR A 89 -9.23 6.86 19.42
CA THR A 89 -9.70 6.99 18.04
C THR A 89 -10.81 6.01 17.67
N GLY A 90 -11.01 4.95 18.47
CA GLY A 90 -11.88 3.81 18.13
C GLY A 90 -11.25 2.86 17.12
N GLU A 91 -10.03 3.11 16.68
CA GLU A 91 -9.36 2.26 15.73
C GLU A 91 -9.10 0.88 16.33
N THR A 92 -9.58 -0.14 15.65
CA THR A 92 -9.38 -1.54 16.01
C THR A 92 -8.82 -2.28 14.80
N GLN A 93 -7.72 -2.98 14.99
CA GLN A 93 -7.13 -3.81 13.96
C GLN A 93 -6.82 -5.19 14.51
N VAL A 94 -7.09 -6.22 13.71
CA VAL A 94 -6.67 -7.60 13.98
C VAL A 94 -5.95 -8.09 12.74
N TYR A 95 -4.73 -8.58 12.95
CA TYR A 95 -3.82 -9.00 11.92
C TYR A 95 -3.73 -10.50 11.91
N THR A 96 -3.73 -11.10 10.73
CA THR A 96 -3.43 -12.53 10.58
C THR A 96 -2.16 -12.74 9.79
N ASP A 97 -1.48 -13.82 10.13
CA ASP A 97 -0.36 -14.32 9.34
C ASP A 97 -0.93 -15.04 8.12
N TYR A 98 -0.93 -14.34 6.98
CA TYR A 98 -1.55 -14.85 5.77
C TYR A 98 -0.93 -16.17 5.30
N ASP A 99 0.32 -16.50 5.63
CA ASP A 99 0.90 -17.77 5.19
C ASP A 99 0.35 -18.99 5.96
N LYS A 100 -0.06 -18.78 7.22
CA LYS A 100 -0.65 -19.81 8.09
C LYS A 100 -2.12 -20.06 7.84
N LEU A 101 -2.78 -19.21 7.04
CA LEU A 101 -4.19 -19.40 6.73
C LEU A 101 -4.40 -20.67 5.89
N PRO A 102 -5.33 -21.55 6.29
CA PRO A 102 -5.76 -22.64 5.44
C PRO A 102 -6.55 -22.10 4.25
N ALA A 103 -6.47 -22.79 3.12
CA ALA A 103 -7.35 -22.53 1.99
C ALA A 103 -8.80 -22.91 2.35
N ALA A 104 -9.76 -22.11 1.88
CA ALA A 104 -11.17 -22.43 2.00
C ALA A 104 -11.52 -23.59 1.07
N LYS A 105 -12.18 -24.63 1.62
CA LYS A 105 -12.67 -25.77 0.83
C LYS A 105 -13.98 -25.49 0.09
N ASN A 106 -14.75 -24.54 0.60
CA ASN A 106 -16.03 -24.09 0.06
C ASN A 106 -15.96 -22.60 -0.25
N PRO A 107 -16.83 -22.06 -1.12
CA PRO A 107 -16.97 -20.62 -1.30
C PRO A 107 -17.19 -19.92 0.04
N ILE A 108 -16.47 -18.82 0.26
CA ILE A 108 -16.57 -18.01 1.48
C ILE A 108 -17.84 -17.15 1.39
N ASP A 109 -18.75 -17.32 2.35
CA ASP A 109 -19.99 -16.57 2.45
C ASP A 109 -19.86 -15.44 3.48
N ILE A 110 -19.47 -14.26 2.98
CA ILE A 110 -19.31 -13.07 3.83
C ILE A 110 -20.64 -12.59 4.42
N LYS A 111 -21.78 -12.84 3.76
CA LYS A 111 -23.09 -12.36 4.24
C LYS A 111 -23.48 -13.15 5.48
N ASN A 112 -23.33 -14.46 5.41
CA ASN A 112 -23.58 -15.32 6.56
C ASN A 112 -22.59 -15.04 7.70
N ALA A 113 -21.29 -14.90 7.40
CA ALA A 113 -20.25 -14.61 8.41
C ALA A 113 -20.47 -13.29 9.15
N LEU A 114 -20.94 -12.26 8.43
CA LEU A 114 -21.07 -10.89 8.94
C LEU A 114 -22.50 -10.52 9.31
N LYS A 115 -23.43 -11.50 9.33
CA LYS A 115 -24.82 -11.30 9.74
C LYS A 115 -24.97 -10.68 11.13
N ILE A 116 -24.00 -10.94 12.02
CA ILE A 116 -23.95 -10.33 13.37
C ILE A 116 -23.97 -8.80 13.34
N PHE A 117 -23.50 -8.20 12.23
CA PHE A 117 -23.45 -6.76 12.03
C PHE A 117 -24.68 -6.20 11.29
N GLU A 118 -25.52 -7.04 10.67
CA GLU A 118 -26.71 -6.60 9.92
C GLU A 118 -27.83 -6.09 10.85
N HIS A 119 -27.82 -6.47 12.13
CA HIS A 119 -28.88 -6.15 13.10
C HIS A 119 -28.39 -5.49 14.40
N GLY A 120 -27.08 -5.34 14.59
CA GLY A 120 -26.50 -4.89 15.85
C GLY A 120 -26.27 -3.37 15.91
N LYS A 121 -26.95 -2.69 16.86
CA LYS A 121 -26.56 -1.33 17.30
C LYS A 121 -25.16 -1.30 17.94
N ASP A 122 -24.62 -2.47 18.26
CA ASP A 122 -23.41 -2.61 19.07
C ASP A 122 -22.13 -2.41 18.25
N GLY A 123 -22.10 -2.86 17.00
CA GLY A 123 -20.97 -2.64 16.08
C GLY A 123 -21.08 -1.36 15.26
N PHE A 124 -22.31 -0.90 15.00
CA PHE A 124 -22.60 0.32 14.27
C PHE A 124 -23.65 1.11 15.07
N PRO A 125 -23.25 2.15 15.84
CA PRO A 125 -24.19 2.91 16.64
C PRO A 125 -25.25 3.58 15.75
N ALA A 126 -26.40 3.85 16.35
CA ALA A 126 -27.47 4.58 15.66
C ALA A 126 -27.00 5.97 15.23
N ASP A 127 -27.01 6.21 13.92
CA ASP A 127 -26.59 7.47 13.33
C ASP A 127 -27.50 7.84 12.15
N ASP A 128 -27.37 9.05 11.60
CA ASP A 128 -28.26 9.58 10.57
C ASP A 128 -27.81 9.20 9.15
N THR A 129 -26.84 8.29 9.05
CA THR A 129 -26.36 7.74 7.80
C THR A 129 -26.84 6.30 7.65
N HIS A 130 -26.39 5.63 6.59
CA HIS A 130 -26.74 4.26 6.31
C HIS A 130 -25.50 3.43 6.08
N VAL A 131 -25.63 2.12 6.30
CA VAL A 131 -24.54 1.16 6.14
C VAL A 131 -25.04 0.01 5.29
N GLU A 132 -24.18 -0.48 4.41
CA GLU A 132 -24.44 -1.70 3.65
C GLU A 132 -23.20 -2.59 3.59
N LEU A 133 -23.41 -3.90 3.54
CA LEU A 133 -22.33 -4.87 3.34
C LEU A 133 -22.03 -5.01 1.85
N VAL A 134 -20.78 -4.72 1.46
CA VAL A 134 -20.25 -4.86 0.11
C VAL A 134 -19.15 -5.90 0.09
N GLN A 135 -19.18 -6.79 -0.91
CA GLN A 135 -18.11 -7.75 -1.10
C GLN A 135 -16.87 -7.07 -1.70
N GLY A 136 -15.74 -7.28 -1.04
CA GLY A 136 -14.42 -6.83 -1.45
C GLY A 136 -13.64 -7.88 -2.24
N ALA A 137 -12.33 -7.65 -2.31
CA ALA A 137 -11.40 -8.60 -2.92
C ALA A 137 -11.25 -9.87 -2.06
N SER A 138 -10.85 -10.94 -2.72
CA SER A 138 -10.43 -12.19 -2.09
C SER A 138 -8.91 -12.34 -2.16
N LEU A 139 -8.32 -12.83 -1.08
CA LEU A 139 -6.91 -13.23 -1.04
C LEU A 139 -6.81 -14.61 -1.65
N VAL A 140 -6.13 -14.68 -2.78
CA VAL A 140 -5.91 -15.90 -3.55
C VAL A 140 -4.44 -16.25 -3.47
N GLY A 141 -4.09 -17.53 -3.60
CA GLY A 141 -2.71 -17.95 -3.71
C GLY A 141 -2.53 -19.19 -4.54
N SER A 142 -1.31 -19.35 -5.04
CA SER A 142 -0.88 -20.48 -5.85
C SER A 142 0.55 -20.86 -5.46
N THR A 143 0.86 -22.15 -5.59
CA THR A 143 2.16 -22.71 -5.25
C THR A 143 2.75 -23.37 -6.48
N MET A 144 4.03 -23.13 -6.72
CA MET A 144 4.78 -23.74 -7.80
C MET A 144 6.02 -24.45 -7.26
N ASN A 145 6.12 -25.76 -7.51
CA ASN A 145 7.31 -26.54 -7.24
C ASN A 145 8.31 -26.44 -8.41
N ASN A 146 9.60 -26.40 -8.08
CA ASN A 146 10.68 -26.51 -9.04
C ASN A 146 10.84 -27.98 -9.41
N ILE A 147 10.17 -28.43 -10.47
CA ILE A 147 10.40 -29.77 -11.01
C ILE A 147 11.63 -29.68 -11.91
N THR A 148 12.81 -29.79 -11.31
CA THR A 148 14.02 -30.18 -12.03
C THR A 148 14.10 -31.70 -11.94
N ASP A 149 13.60 -32.38 -12.97
CA ASP A 149 14.16 -33.62 -13.52
C ASP A 149 13.52 -33.86 -14.90
N ASP A 150 14.40 -33.93 -15.90
CA ASP A 150 14.17 -34.14 -17.34
C ASP A 150 13.59 -32.98 -18.19
N GLU A 151 14.40 -32.53 -19.16
CA GLU A 151 14.03 -31.54 -20.20
C GLU A 151 13.02 -32.09 -21.22
N SER A 152 12.51 -33.31 -21.03
CA SER A 152 11.48 -33.91 -21.85
C SER A 152 10.27 -34.28 -21.00
N LEU A 153 9.08 -33.89 -21.48
CA LEU A 153 7.75 -33.94 -20.83
C LEU A 153 7.33 -32.65 -20.10
N SER A 154 6.87 -31.67 -20.89
CA SER A 154 5.71 -30.81 -20.57
C SER A 154 5.46 -30.48 -19.09
N ARG A 155 5.92 -29.30 -18.66
CA ARG A 155 5.22 -28.36 -17.74
C ARG A 155 4.17 -29.03 -16.83
N ARG A 156 4.58 -29.83 -15.83
CA ARG A 156 3.69 -30.07 -14.68
C ARG A 156 3.76 -28.83 -13.80
N TRP A 157 3.05 -27.78 -14.22
CA TRP A 157 2.24 -27.08 -13.24
C TRP A 157 1.47 -28.17 -12.51
N ASN A 158 1.55 -28.25 -11.19
CA ASN A 158 0.62 -29.11 -10.49
C ASN A 158 -0.77 -28.49 -10.70
N TYR A 159 -1.43 -28.86 -11.81
CA TYR A 159 -2.85 -28.59 -12.06
C TYR A 159 -3.73 -29.08 -10.90
N GLU A 160 -3.16 -29.90 -10.01
CA GLU A 160 -3.77 -30.45 -8.80
C GLU A 160 -4.03 -29.39 -7.71
N GLU A 161 -3.33 -28.24 -7.69
CA GLU A 161 -3.65 -27.12 -6.79
C GLU A 161 -4.01 -25.86 -7.60
N PRO A 162 -5.27 -25.71 -8.05
CA PRO A 162 -5.75 -24.45 -8.61
C PRO A 162 -5.59 -23.31 -7.60
N ASP A 163 -5.66 -22.08 -8.11
CA ASP A 163 -5.73 -20.85 -7.31
C ASP A 163 -6.69 -21.04 -6.12
N ALA A 164 -6.12 -21.06 -4.91
CA ALA A 164 -6.86 -21.31 -3.68
C ALA A 164 -7.29 -19.98 -3.06
N THR A 165 -8.55 -19.88 -2.66
CA THR A 165 -9.05 -18.71 -1.92
C THR A 165 -8.80 -18.92 -0.43
N PHE A 166 -8.17 -17.95 0.22
CA PHE A 166 -7.83 -17.96 1.64
C PHE A 166 -8.76 -17.05 2.45
N LEU A 167 -9.08 -15.89 1.88
CA LEU A 167 -9.96 -14.89 2.49
C LEU A 167 -10.84 -14.25 1.43
N THR A 168 -12.04 -13.83 1.83
CA THR A 168 -12.85 -12.85 1.12
C THR A 168 -13.20 -11.74 2.08
N THR A 169 -12.93 -10.49 1.71
CA THR A 169 -13.24 -9.36 2.58
C THR A 169 -14.65 -8.86 2.36
N GLY A 170 -15.38 -8.62 3.45
CA GLY A 170 -16.59 -7.80 3.46
C GLY A 170 -16.29 -6.41 3.99
N TYR A 171 -16.89 -5.39 3.36
CA TYR A 171 -16.81 -3.99 3.78
C TYR A 171 -18.18 -3.50 4.20
N PHE A 172 -18.27 -2.82 5.34
CA PHE A 172 -19.44 -2.05 5.71
C PHE A 172 -19.28 -0.63 5.17
N GLN A 173 -19.91 -0.38 4.02
CA GLN A 173 -19.88 0.89 3.32
C GLN A 173 -20.89 1.85 3.94
N ARG A 174 -20.41 2.98 4.44
CA ARG A 174 -21.26 4.10 4.82
C ARG A 174 -21.76 4.83 3.58
N TRP A 175 -23.02 5.22 3.57
CA TRP A 175 -23.62 6.07 2.55
C TRP A 175 -24.65 7.00 3.16
N VAL A 176 -24.95 8.10 2.47
CA VAL A 176 -25.95 9.09 2.88
C VAL A 176 -27.05 9.19 1.83
N LYS A 177 -28.27 9.46 2.28
CA LYS A 177 -29.42 9.68 1.40
C LYS A 177 -29.77 11.17 1.40
N CYS A 178 -29.47 11.86 0.32
CA CYS A 178 -29.88 13.25 0.14
C CYS A 178 -30.93 13.32 -0.96
N LYS A 179 -32.15 13.75 -0.60
CA LYS A 179 -33.26 13.97 -1.53
C LYS A 179 -33.54 12.79 -2.50
N GLY A 180 -33.48 11.57 -1.97
CA GLY A 180 -33.75 10.36 -2.74
C GLY A 180 -32.54 9.78 -3.50
N LYS A 181 -31.42 10.52 -3.60
CA LYS A 181 -30.16 10.03 -4.17
C LYS A 181 -29.27 9.45 -3.07
N LYS A 182 -28.57 8.37 -3.40
CA LYS A 182 -27.61 7.68 -2.52
C LYS A 182 -26.20 8.11 -2.90
N PHE A 183 -25.44 8.59 -1.92
CA PHE A 183 -24.04 8.98 -2.10
C PHE A 183 -23.14 8.17 -1.16
N PRO A 184 -22.03 7.60 -1.65
CA PRO A 184 -21.09 6.90 -0.80
C PRO A 184 -20.36 7.89 0.11
N VAL A 185 -20.00 7.47 1.32
CA VAL A 185 -19.00 8.16 2.13
C VAL A 185 -17.62 7.67 1.72
N CYS A 186 -16.65 8.56 1.59
CA CYS A 186 -15.29 8.31 1.13
C CYS A 186 -14.26 8.88 2.13
N GLY A 187 -12.97 8.57 1.95
CA GLY A 187 -11.91 9.07 2.83
C GLY A 187 -11.52 8.10 3.97
N PRO A 188 -10.56 8.48 4.82
CA PRO A 188 -9.93 7.59 5.79
C PRO A 188 -10.72 7.38 7.10
N GLY A 189 -11.78 8.15 7.35
CA GLY A 189 -12.47 8.18 8.64
C GLY A 189 -13.28 6.93 8.98
N SER A 190 -14.34 6.68 8.21
CA SER A 190 -15.23 5.53 8.36
C SER A 190 -14.65 4.29 7.69
N ARG A 191 -14.17 3.34 8.49
CA ARG A 191 -13.59 2.08 8.01
C ARG A 191 -14.17 0.90 8.77
N ALA A 192 -14.61 -0.11 8.04
CA ALA A 192 -15.07 -1.37 8.62
C ALA A 192 -14.89 -2.48 7.58
N SER A 193 -13.73 -3.13 7.61
CA SER A 193 -13.39 -4.28 6.77
C SER A 193 -13.20 -5.53 7.64
N PHE A 194 -13.72 -6.65 7.15
CA PHE A 194 -13.64 -7.94 7.81
C PHE A 194 -13.26 -9.01 6.78
N SER A 195 -12.08 -9.60 6.92
CA SER A 195 -11.62 -10.68 6.07
C SER A 195 -12.08 -12.02 6.62
N VAL A 196 -12.99 -12.65 5.91
CA VAL A 196 -13.60 -13.94 6.24
C VAL A 196 -12.83 -15.04 5.54
N GLY A 197 -12.51 -16.14 6.23
CA GLY A 197 -11.74 -17.27 5.71
C GLY A 197 -12.51 -18.58 5.77
N VAL A 198 -11.76 -19.66 6.05
CA VAL A 198 -12.31 -21.00 6.24
C VAL A 198 -13.45 -21.02 7.27
N ASP A 199 -14.44 -21.88 7.04
CA ASP A 199 -15.62 -22.05 7.89
C ASP A 199 -16.39 -20.75 8.17
N ASN A 200 -16.30 -19.76 7.27
CA ASN A 200 -16.95 -18.45 7.38
C ASN A 200 -16.56 -17.69 8.66
N ARG A 201 -15.33 -17.88 9.15
CA ARG A 201 -14.80 -17.17 10.33
C ARG A 201 -14.03 -15.93 9.92
N ILE A 202 -14.02 -14.92 10.78
CA ILE A 202 -13.26 -13.68 10.57
C ILE A 202 -11.83 -13.89 11.08
N PHE A 203 -10.85 -13.63 10.22
CA PHE A 203 -9.42 -13.76 10.52
C PHE A 203 -8.67 -12.42 10.49
N SER A 204 -9.21 -11.38 9.86
CA SER A 204 -8.60 -10.05 9.88
C SER A 204 -9.68 -9.00 9.91
N LEU A 205 -9.40 -7.88 10.58
CA LEU A 205 -10.36 -6.83 10.84
C LEU A 205 -9.66 -5.48 10.80
N SER A 206 -10.27 -4.50 10.14
CA SER A 206 -9.94 -3.08 10.27
C SER A 206 -11.19 -2.25 10.51
N TYR A 207 -11.31 -1.67 11.71
CA TYR A 207 -12.49 -0.95 12.14
C TYR A 207 -12.12 0.42 12.71
N ARG A 208 -12.86 1.45 12.32
CA ARG A 208 -12.84 2.80 12.86
C ARG A 208 -14.19 3.42 12.49
N TRP A 209 -15.00 3.75 13.49
CA TRP A 209 -16.34 4.27 13.24
C TRP A 209 -16.70 5.33 14.27
N LYS A 210 -17.30 6.42 13.81
CA LYS A 210 -17.91 7.46 14.64
C LYS A 210 -19.34 7.67 14.16
N PRO A 211 -20.36 7.68 15.04
CA PRO A 211 -21.72 7.95 14.61
C PRO A 211 -21.79 9.34 13.98
N ALA A 212 -22.44 9.45 12.83
CA ALA A 212 -22.71 10.73 12.17
C ALA A 212 -24.12 11.26 12.47
N LYS A 213 -24.24 12.54 12.78
CA LYS A 213 -25.53 13.24 12.96
C LYS A 213 -25.69 14.36 11.96
N ASN A 214 -26.87 14.50 11.37
CA ASN A 214 -27.16 15.62 10.50
C ASN A 214 -27.00 16.91 11.30
N SER A 215 -26.11 17.77 10.84
CA SER A 215 -25.74 18.99 11.57
C SER A 215 -26.72 20.15 11.35
N GLY A 216 -27.68 19.99 10.44
CA GLY A 216 -28.53 21.06 9.93
C GLY A 216 -27.81 22.03 8.99
N ARG A 217 -26.50 21.87 8.78
CA ARG A 217 -25.73 22.65 7.80
C ARG A 217 -25.94 22.10 6.40
N ILE A 218 -25.98 23.00 5.44
CA ILE A 218 -26.11 22.70 4.02
C ILE A 218 -24.95 23.36 3.26
N VAL A 219 -24.37 22.62 2.32
CA VAL A 219 -23.40 23.15 1.35
C VAL A 219 -24.17 23.45 0.08
N LYS A 220 -24.12 24.72 -0.33
CA LYS A 220 -24.64 25.12 -1.63
C LYS A 220 -23.58 24.81 -2.69
N PRO A 221 -23.95 24.13 -3.79
CA PRO A 221 -23.01 23.81 -4.85
C PRO A 221 -22.55 25.09 -5.55
N SER A 222 -21.24 25.21 -5.80
CA SER A 222 -20.70 26.25 -6.64
C SER A 222 -21.10 25.99 -8.11
N PRO A 223 -21.17 27.03 -8.96
CA PRO A 223 -21.43 26.85 -10.38
C PRO A 223 -20.43 25.87 -11.01
N LEU A 224 -20.89 25.06 -11.98
CA LEU A 224 -20.05 24.05 -12.62
C LEU A 224 -18.77 24.66 -13.24
N SER A 225 -18.88 25.85 -13.83
CA SER A 225 -17.73 26.60 -14.36
C SER A 225 -16.70 26.95 -13.29
N THR A 226 -17.14 27.27 -12.07
CA THR A 226 -16.26 27.57 -10.94
C THR A 226 -15.55 26.30 -10.47
N ILE A 227 -16.26 25.18 -10.38
CA ILE A 227 -15.66 23.88 -10.03
C ILE A 227 -14.64 23.45 -11.08
N GLU A 228 -14.97 23.59 -12.37
CA GLU A 228 -14.07 23.32 -13.47
C GLU A 228 -12.78 24.14 -13.35
N GLU A 229 -12.91 25.46 -13.14
CA GLU A 229 -11.77 26.36 -12.97
C GLU A 229 -10.92 25.98 -11.76
N VAL A 230 -11.55 25.64 -10.63
CA VAL A 230 -10.85 25.20 -9.40
C VAL A 230 -10.07 23.91 -9.67
N ILE A 231 -10.68 22.91 -10.29
CA ILE A 231 -10.01 21.64 -10.61
C ILE A 231 -8.84 21.90 -11.57
N ARG A 232 -9.05 22.68 -12.63
CA ARG A 232 -7.98 23.04 -13.58
C ARG A 232 -6.85 23.74 -12.85
N ARG A 233 -7.13 24.83 -12.12
CA ARG A 233 -6.12 25.63 -11.42
C ARG A 233 -5.32 24.83 -10.40
N TRP A 234 -5.96 23.91 -9.68
CA TRP A 234 -5.28 23.07 -8.68
C TRP A 234 -4.42 21.95 -9.29
N LEU A 235 -4.78 21.52 -10.49
CA LEU A 235 -4.05 20.49 -11.24
C LEU A 235 -3.10 21.10 -12.28
N GLU A 236 -3.19 22.41 -12.51
CA GLU A 236 -2.25 23.21 -13.28
C GLU A 236 -0.88 23.27 -12.58
N GLY A 237 0.16 23.18 -13.38
CA GLY A 237 1.56 22.96 -12.97
C GLY A 237 2.27 22.24 -14.12
N LYS A 238 3.59 21.99 -14.12
CA LYS A 238 4.38 21.45 -15.27
C LYS A 238 4.01 20.03 -15.77
N ARG A 239 2.74 19.67 -15.89
CA ARG A 239 2.23 18.32 -16.15
C ARG A 239 0.99 18.38 -17.04
N ARG A 240 0.89 17.49 -18.02
CA ARG A 240 -0.39 17.22 -18.68
C ARG A 240 -1.18 16.25 -17.81
N ILE A 241 -2.39 16.63 -17.40
CA ILE A 241 -3.25 15.78 -16.57
C ILE A 241 -4.54 15.54 -17.31
N LYS A 242 -4.90 14.28 -17.54
CA LYS A 242 -6.21 13.90 -18.07
C LYS A 242 -7.11 13.45 -16.95
N ILE A 243 -8.24 14.12 -16.78
CA ILE A 243 -9.24 13.69 -15.80
C ILE A 243 -10.05 12.56 -16.42
N LYS A 244 -10.11 11.43 -15.71
CA LYS A 244 -10.81 10.23 -16.18
C LYS A 244 -12.21 10.12 -15.64
N HIS A 245 -12.38 10.49 -14.37
CA HIS A 245 -13.62 10.24 -13.64
C HIS A 245 -13.77 11.26 -12.53
N ILE A 246 -14.98 11.77 -12.39
CA ILE A 246 -15.40 12.63 -11.27
C ILE A 246 -16.71 12.06 -10.74
N ASP A 247 -16.76 11.76 -9.45
CA ASP A 247 -18.01 11.45 -8.77
C ASP A 247 -18.19 12.29 -7.51
N ILE A 248 -19.42 12.26 -6.99
CA ILE A 248 -19.77 12.91 -5.74
C ILE A 248 -19.71 11.87 -4.65
N CYS A 249 -18.96 12.17 -3.59
CA CYS A 249 -18.96 11.39 -2.36
C CYS A 249 -18.99 12.32 -1.15
N PHE A 250 -19.25 11.74 0.01
CA PHE A 250 -19.25 12.42 1.28
C PHE A 250 -17.93 12.12 1.99
N TYR A 251 -17.00 13.07 2.00
CA TYR A 251 -15.66 12.88 2.56
C TYR A 251 -15.69 12.89 4.08
N ASP A 252 -15.18 11.81 4.66
CA ASP A 252 -14.96 11.61 6.08
C ASP A 252 -13.45 11.52 6.34
N SER A 253 -12.88 12.58 6.91
CA SER A 253 -11.48 12.64 7.34
C SER A 253 -11.21 11.82 8.61
N GLY A 254 -12.27 11.42 9.32
CA GLY A 254 -12.23 10.84 10.65
C GLY A 254 -12.03 11.85 11.77
N ALA A 255 -11.99 13.15 11.45
CA ALA A 255 -11.86 14.24 12.40
C ALA A 255 -13.23 14.60 13.01
N GLN A 256 -13.94 15.58 12.43
CA GLN A 256 -15.16 16.14 12.99
C GLN A 256 -16.37 16.09 12.06
N TRP A 257 -16.17 16.05 10.74
CA TRP A 257 -17.27 16.19 9.80
C TRP A 257 -17.25 15.14 8.69
N ILE A 258 -18.43 14.87 8.15
CA ILE A 258 -18.64 14.26 6.85
C ILE A 258 -19.29 15.31 5.94
N GLN A 259 -18.66 15.62 4.81
CA GLN A 259 -19.08 16.70 3.93
C GLN A 259 -19.06 16.31 2.43
N PRO A 260 -19.93 16.90 1.61
CA PRO A 260 -20.00 16.58 0.18
C PRO A 260 -18.80 17.14 -0.59
N VAL A 261 -18.16 16.30 -1.40
CA VAL A 261 -17.01 16.63 -2.24
C VAL A 261 -17.13 16.01 -3.64
N TYR A 262 -16.41 16.58 -4.60
CA TYR A 262 -16.02 15.88 -5.81
C TYR A 262 -14.77 15.05 -5.54
N ARG A 263 -14.83 13.76 -5.88
CA ARG A 263 -13.67 12.88 -5.94
C ARG A 263 -13.21 12.77 -7.38
N VAL A 264 -11.99 13.21 -7.63
CA VAL A 264 -11.40 13.36 -8.96
C VAL A 264 -10.29 12.34 -9.13
N LEU A 265 -10.46 11.45 -10.10
CA LEU A 265 -9.44 10.51 -10.56
C LEU A 265 -8.85 11.03 -11.87
N GLY A 266 -7.56 11.32 -11.84
CA GLY A 266 -6.80 11.82 -12.99
C GLY A 266 -5.60 10.95 -13.32
N GLU A 267 -5.11 11.12 -14.53
CA GLU A 267 -3.94 10.46 -15.09
C GLU A 267 -2.95 11.52 -15.54
N SER A 268 -1.74 11.53 -14.96
CA SER A 268 -0.68 12.46 -15.33
C SER A 268 0.27 11.85 -16.34
N PHE A 269 0.63 12.68 -17.31
CA PHE A 269 1.57 12.38 -18.39
C PHE A 269 2.76 13.35 -18.32
N PRO A 270 3.97 12.90 -18.70
CA PRO A 270 5.09 13.79 -18.93
C PRO A 270 4.81 14.76 -20.10
N GLU A 271 5.37 15.97 -20.05
CA GLU A 271 5.09 17.06 -21.00
C GLU A 271 5.45 16.72 -22.47
N ASP A 272 6.44 15.84 -22.70
CA ASP A 272 7.10 15.74 -24.02
C ASP A 272 7.09 14.36 -24.71
N ASN A 273 6.45 13.31 -24.20
CA ASN A 273 6.53 11.99 -24.84
C ASN A 273 5.18 11.28 -24.97
N HIS A 274 4.74 11.14 -26.22
CA HIS A 274 3.74 10.15 -26.63
C HIS A 274 4.26 8.70 -26.51
N ASP A 275 5.56 8.50 -26.21
CA ASP A 275 6.27 7.21 -26.27
C ASP A 275 6.62 6.59 -24.90
N ASN A 276 6.08 7.10 -23.79
CA ASN A 276 6.29 6.46 -22.49
C ASN A 276 5.39 5.21 -22.37
N GLU A 277 5.92 4.01 -22.66
CA GLU A 277 5.18 2.73 -22.55
C GLU A 277 5.06 2.20 -21.10
N THR A 278 5.60 2.91 -20.11
CA THR A 278 5.35 2.68 -18.68
C THR A 278 4.08 3.41 -18.27
N GLU A 279 3.32 2.83 -17.34
CA GLU A 279 2.00 3.39 -17.03
C GLU A 279 2.09 4.81 -16.48
N SER A 280 1.34 5.67 -17.16
CA SER A 280 0.77 6.90 -16.64
C SER A 280 0.41 6.82 -15.16
N SER A 281 0.63 7.90 -14.45
CA SER A 281 0.48 7.94 -13.00
C SER A 281 -0.91 8.38 -12.62
N GLU A 282 -1.50 7.72 -11.63
CA GLU A 282 -2.91 7.92 -11.31
C GLU A 282 -3.00 8.69 -10.00
N ILE A 283 -3.76 9.78 -10.04
CA ILE A 283 -3.93 10.70 -8.92
C ILE A 283 -5.38 10.66 -8.44
N LEU A 284 -5.55 10.56 -7.12
CA LEU A 284 -6.83 10.71 -6.45
C LEU A 284 -6.84 12.01 -5.66
N ARG A 285 -7.82 12.89 -5.90
CA ARG A 285 -7.96 14.19 -5.23
C ARG A 285 -9.41 14.46 -4.85
N PHE A 286 -9.60 15.29 -3.84
CA PHE A 286 -10.91 15.73 -3.39
C PHE A 286 -11.03 17.25 -3.54
N PHE A 287 -12.20 17.70 -3.95
CA PHE A 287 -12.51 19.12 -4.12
C PHE A 287 -13.86 19.41 -3.46
N PRO A 288 -13.99 20.52 -2.72
CA PRO A 288 -15.26 20.85 -2.09
C PRO A 288 -16.32 21.16 -3.15
N ILE A 289 -17.58 20.81 -2.86
CA ILE A 289 -18.71 21.11 -3.75
C ILE A 289 -19.15 22.58 -3.67
N GLY A 290 -18.93 23.24 -2.53
CA GLY A 290 -19.26 24.65 -2.32
C GLY A 290 -18.07 25.48 -1.86
N ASP A 291 -18.23 26.80 -1.86
CA ASP A 291 -17.16 27.76 -1.57
C ASP A 291 -16.73 27.79 -0.09
N GLU A 292 -17.59 27.30 0.82
CA GLU A 292 -17.35 27.28 2.28
C GLU A 292 -17.37 25.83 2.81
N PRO A 293 -16.28 25.04 2.60
CA PRO A 293 -16.21 23.70 3.16
C PRO A 293 -16.07 23.73 4.68
N VAL A 294 -16.66 22.75 5.37
CA VAL A 294 -16.59 22.67 6.84
C VAL A 294 -15.24 22.14 7.34
N GLU A 295 -14.52 21.39 6.52
CA GLU A 295 -13.12 21.04 6.71
C GLU A 295 -12.35 21.31 5.40
N ASN A 296 -11.09 21.73 5.51
CA ASN A 296 -10.27 21.88 4.31
C ASN A 296 -9.98 20.51 3.68
N VAL A 297 -10.55 20.27 2.50
CA VAL A 297 -10.36 19.05 1.70
C VAL A 297 -9.53 19.30 0.45
N PHE A 298 -9.08 20.55 0.26
CA PHE A 298 -8.18 20.82 -0.85
C PHE A 298 -6.92 19.96 -0.68
N PRO A 299 -6.41 19.42 -1.79
CA PRO A 299 -5.16 18.69 -1.77
C PRO A 299 -4.11 19.55 -1.07
N GLU A 300 -3.37 19.02 -0.11
CA GLU A 300 -2.15 19.72 0.31
C GLU A 300 -1.29 19.85 -0.95
N GLY A 301 -1.04 21.08 -1.39
CA GLY A 301 -0.26 21.31 -2.60
C GLY A 301 1.06 20.55 -2.48
N ALA A 302 1.55 19.95 -3.58
CA ALA A 302 2.85 19.28 -3.60
C ALA A 302 3.99 20.17 -3.06
N ALA A 303 3.79 21.50 -3.04
CA ALA A 303 4.66 22.49 -2.40
C ALA A 303 4.77 22.33 -0.87
N ALA A 304 3.69 22.00 -0.15
CA ALA A 304 3.71 21.90 1.33
C ALA A 304 4.51 20.68 1.84
N ALA A 305 4.66 19.63 1.03
CA ALA A 305 5.55 18.52 1.33
C ALA A 305 7.02 18.80 0.96
N SER A 306 7.30 19.85 0.19
CA SER A 306 8.63 20.17 -0.34
C SER A 306 9.27 21.41 0.31
N GLU A 307 8.47 22.33 0.84
CA GLU A 307 8.94 23.52 1.54
C GLU A 307 9.35 23.17 2.98
N GLY A 308 10.51 22.54 3.12
CA GLY A 308 11.17 22.35 4.41
C GLY A 308 11.67 20.93 4.69
N GLN A 309 11.34 19.93 3.86
CA GLN A 309 12.05 18.66 3.93
C GLN A 309 13.42 18.82 3.27
N PRO A 310 14.54 18.69 4.02
CA PRO A 310 15.85 18.75 3.40
C PRO A 310 15.93 17.63 2.35
N TRP A 311 16.38 17.98 1.14
CA TRP A 311 16.79 17.01 0.15
C TRP A 311 17.67 15.96 0.83
N PRO A 312 17.40 14.65 0.69
CA PRO A 312 18.14 13.65 1.42
C PRO A 312 19.63 13.79 1.09
N ALA A 313 20.47 14.05 2.09
CA ALA A 313 21.90 14.03 1.89
C ALA A 313 22.32 12.60 1.50
N GLU A 314 23.00 12.44 0.38
CA GLU A 314 23.67 11.17 0.06
C GLU A 314 24.66 10.85 1.19
N PRO A 315 24.65 9.65 1.79
CA PRO A 315 25.62 9.33 2.82
C PRO A 315 27.03 9.37 2.24
N LYS A 316 27.92 10.00 2.98
CA LYS A 316 29.30 10.26 2.55
C LYS A 316 30.17 8.99 2.45
N GLU A 317 29.70 7.85 2.97
CA GLU A 317 30.44 6.59 2.93
C GLU A 317 29.50 5.37 2.78
N ASN A 318 29.43 4.80 1.57
CA ASN A 318 28.84 3.48 1.31
C ASN A 318 29.78 2.33 1.72
N LYS A 319 30.44 2.45 2.88
CA LYS A 319 31.13 1.30 3.45
C LYS A 319 30.10 0.51 4.25
N PRO A 320 29.98 -0.81 4.04
CA PRO A 320 29.24 -1.66 4.96
C PRO A 320 29.76 -1.33 6.35
N THR A 321 28.90 -0.83 7.25
CA THR A 321 29.31 -0.72 8.64
C THR A 321 29.53 -2.16 9.08
N GLU A 322 30.79 -2.60 9.13
CA GLU A 322 31.16 -3.77 9.88
C GLU A 322 30.69 -3.46 11.30
N VAL A 323 29.59 -4.08 11.70
CA VAL A 323 29.19 -4.08 13.10
C VAL A 323 30.28 -4.86 13.80
N ALA A 324 31.32 -4.16 14.23
CA ALA A 324 32.33 -4.71 15.09
C ALA A 324 31.59 -5.32 16.27
N ARG A 325 31.59 -6.65 16.37
CA ARG A 325 31.21 -7.33 17.60
C ARG A 325 32.11 -6.73 18.68
N SER A 326 31.54 -5.88 19.54
CA SER A 326 32.23 -5.43 20.74
C SER A 326 32.51 -6.66 21.59
N LEU A 327 33.69 -7.24 21.42
CA LEU A 327 34.24 -8.34 22.21
C LEU A 327 34.90 -7.81 23.49
N LYS A 328 34.40 -6.70 24.05
CA LYS A 328 34.81 -6.23 25.38
C LYS A 328 33.62 -6.24 26.32
N ARG A 329 33.24 -7.45 26.78
CA ARG A 329 32.46 -7.60 28.01
C ARG A 329 33.42 -7.36 29.17
N ASN A 330 33.33 -6.20 29.81
CA ASN A 330 33.86 -6.04 31.16
C ASN A 330 33.05 -6.97 32.07
N TYR A 331 33.70 -7.97 32.69
CA TYR A 331 33.07 -9.00 33.53
C TYR A 331 32.21 -8.41 34.67
N PHE A 332 32.52 -7.17 35.10
CA PHE A 332 31.77 -6.46 36.14
C PHE A 332 30.53 -5.69 35.64
N GLU A 333 30.46 -5.30 34.36
CA GLU A 333 29.24 -4.70 33.77
C GLU A 333 28.17 -5.75 33.45
N ALA A 334 28.61 -6.99 33.15
CA ALA A 334 27.73 -8.12 32.87
C ALA A 334 26.89 -8.59 34.07
N ARG A 335 27.27 -8.19 35.31
CA ARG A 335 26.54 -8.58 36.52
C ARG A 335 25.42 -7.61 36.91
N ASN A 336 25.51 -6.34 36.49
CA ASN A 336 24.42 -5.38 36.62
C ASN A 336 23.39 -5.50 35.47
N SER A 337 23.65 -6.34 34.46
CA SER A 337 22.75 -6.62 33.34
C SER A 337 21.91 -7.89 33.52
N LEU A 338 21.67 -8.35 34.76
CA LEU A 338 20.75 -9.48 35.03
C LEU A 338 19.29 -9.18 34.67
N TYR A 339 18.97 -7.91 34.37
CA TYR A 339 17.90 -7.57 33.43
C TYR A 339 18.52 -7.42 32.05
N GLU A 340 18.71 -8.53 31.33
CA GLU A 340 19.07 -8.46 29.91
C GLU A 340 17.96 -7.67 29.22
N ARG A 341 18.20 -6.39 28.90
CA ARG A 341 17.46 -5.74 27.82
C ARG A 341 17.84 -6.54 26.59
N TRP A 342 16.94 -7.39 26.13
CA TRP A 342 17.13 -8.17 24.91
C TRP A 342 17.60 -7.20 23.83
N ALA A 343 18.84 -7.37 23.36
CA ALA A 343 19.40 -6.47 22.36
C ALA A 343 18.49 -6.52 21.13
N LYS A 344 17.92 -5.37 20.74
CA LYS A 344 17.02 -5.29 19.59
C LYS A 344 17.73 -5.86 18.35
N PRO A 345 17.10 -6.74 17.56
CA PRO A 345 17.69 -7.20 16.31
C PRO A 345 17.98 -6.00 15.41
N THR A 346 19.11 -6.03 14.70
CA THR A 346 19.50 -4.95 13.78
C THR A 346 19.15 -5.31 12.35
N VAL A 347 18.46 -4.41 11.65
CA VAL A 347 18.06 -4.57 10.25
C VAL A 347 18.51 -3.35 9.46
N THR A 348 19.24 -3.55 8.37
CA THR A 348 19.64 -2.45 7.46
C THR A 348 18.58 -2.24 6.39
N VAL A 349 18.28 -0.97 6.10
CA VAL A 349 17.20 -0.57 5.20
C VAL A 349 17.75 0.28 4.05
N GLY A 350 17.41 -0.10 2.83
CA GLY A 350 17.66 0.69 1.62
C GLY A 350 16.36 1.24 1.04
N ARG A 351 16.39 2.45 0.52
CA ARG A 351 15.25 3.11 -0.15
C ARG A 351 15.72 3.69 -1.46
N TYR A 352 15.06 3.34 -2.56
CA TYR A 352 15.46 3.66 -3.92
C TYR A 352 14.30 4.30 -4.67
N VAL A 353 14.42 5.58 -5.00
CA VAL A 353 13.40 6.38 -5.69
C VAL A 353 13.84 6.66 -7.13
N THR A 354 12.91 6.50 -8.07
CA THR A 354 13.13 6.84 -9.48
C THR A 354 13.56 8.30 -9.65
N GLN A 355 14.44 8.55 -10.63
CA GLN A 355 15.08 9.86 -10.82
C GLN A 355 14.36 10.72 -11.85
N GLU A 356 14.43 12.03 -11.63
CA GLU A 356 13.91 13.08 -12.53
C GLU A 356 12.43 12.88 -12.89
N ASP A 357 11.70 12.24 -11.98
CA ASP A 357 10.34 11.84 -12.25
C ASP A 357 9.37 12.96 -11.93
N ILE A 358 8.32 13.08 -12.72
CA ILE A 358 7.27 14.05 -12.43
C ILE A 358 6.60 13.77 -11.08
N HIS A 359 6.57 12.52 -10.60
CA HIS A 359 6.02 12.10 -9.29
C HIS A 359 7.06 11.92 -8.19
N GLN A 360 8.25 12.48 -8.38
CA GLN A 360 9.35 12.28 -7.44
C GLN A 360 9.01 12.75 -6.01
N ALA A 361 8.19 13.79 -5.85
CA ALA A 361 7.77 14.29 -4.54
C ALA A 361 6.88 13.28 -3.79
N GLU A 362 5.93 12.65 -4.49
CA GLU A 362 5.06 11.61 -3.94
C GLU A 362 5.88 10.36 -3.56
N PHE A 363 6.80 9.92 -4.42
CA PHE A 363 7.73 8.83 -4.09
C PHE A 363 8.64 9.16 -2.89
N LEU A 364 9.14 10.41 -2.81
CA LEU A 364 9.91 10.90 -1.67
C LEU A 364 9.10 10.85 -0.37
N LYS A 365 7.83 11.29 -0.42
CA LYS A 365 6.91 11.24 0.72
C LYS A 365 6.74 9.81 1.22
N ASN A 366 6.46 8.84 0.33
CA ASN A 366 6.29 7.44 0.70
C ASN A 366 7.58 6.82 1.25
N ALA A 367 8.70 7.03 0.58
CA ALA A 367 10.01 6.56 1.05
C ALA A 367 10.39 7.15 2.42
N ASN A 368 10.11 8.44 2.67
CA ASN A 368 10.37 9.09 3.96
C ASN A 368 9.41 8.61 5.04
N GLY A 369 8.11 8.48 4.74
CA GLY A 369 7.12 7.91 5.64
C GLY A 369 7.47 6.47 6.04
N PHE A 370 7.94 5.66 5.08
CA PHE A 370 8.44 4.31 5.33
C PHE A 370 9.58 4.32 6.35
N TRP A 371 10.64 5.10 6.12
CA TRP A 371 11.77 5.19 7.05
C TRP A 371 11.38 5.75 8.41
N ASN A 372 10.58 6.81 8.45
CA ASN A 372 10.17 7.44 9.70
C ASN A 372 9.42 6.45 10.60
N ASN A 373 8.59 5.57 10.03
CA ASN A 373 7.91 4.52 10.79
C ASN A 373 8.83 3.38 11.23
N LEU A 374 9.85 3.04 10.44
CA LEU A 374 10.86 2.06 10.87
C LEU A 374 11.77 2.61 11.97
N ALA A 375 12.25 3.84 11.81
CA ALA A 375 13.21 4.49 12.71
C ALA A 375 12.69 4.65 14.14
N THR A 376 11.37 4.78 14.31
CA THR A 376 10.71 4.88 15.63
C THR A 376 10.46 3.54 16.31
N SER A 377 10.91 2.42 15.72
CA SER A 377 10.61 1.10 16.24
C SER A 377 11.03 0.89 17.70
N PRO A 378 10.09 0.51 18.60
CA PRO A 378 10.42 0.19 19.97
C PRO A 378 11.09 -1.19 20.11
N ILE A 379 11.14 -2.00 19.04
CA ILE A 379 11.45 -3.44 19.12
C ILE A 379 12.60 -3.91 18.21
N ILE A 380 12.92 -3.16 17.15
CA ILE A 380 13.96 -3.50 16.17
C ILE A 380 14.85 -2.27 16.02
N ASN A 381 16.16 -2.48 15.87
CA ASN A 381 17.10 -1.42 15.55
C ASN A 381 17.25 -1.32 14.03
N PHE A 382 16.50 -0.43 13.39
CA PHE A 382 16.64 -0.18 11.96
C PHE A 382 17.79 0.78 11.69
N VAL A 383 18.63 0.44 10.72
CA VAL A 383 19.78 1.24 10.28
C VAL A 383 19.54 1.69 8.85
N ASN A 384 19.57 3.00 8.63
CA ASN A 384 19.44 3.57 7.29
C ASN A 384 20.76 3.36 6.52
N SER A 385 20.74 2.55 5.47
CA SER A 385 21.89 2.26 4.62
C SER A 385 21.61 2.79 3.22
N GLN A 386 21.52 4.12 3.11
CA GLN A 386 20.85 4.81 2.02
C GLN A 386 21.73 5.02 0.78
N TYR A 387 21.20 4.73 -0.40
CA TYR A 387 21.55 5.46 -1.61
C TYR A 387 20.22 5.73 -2.30
N PHE A 388 19.79 7.00 -2.26
CA PHE A 388 18.38 7.31 -2.41
C PHE A 388 17.86 7.13 -3.83
N TRP A 389 18.70 7.43 -4.82
CA TRP A 389 18.31 7.34 -6.21
C TRP A 389 18.35 5.91 -6.71
N ALA A 390 17.47 5.57 -7.64
CA ALA A 390 17.30 4.20 -8.12
C ALA A 390 17.94 3.90 -9.49
N PRO A 391 19.12 4.40 -9.91
CA PRO A 391 19.56 4.14 -11.28
C PRO A 391 19.68 2.63 -11.55
N ARG A 392 19.32 2.22 -12.77
CA ARG A 392 19.27 0.81 -13.20
C ARG A 392 20.46 -0.04 -12.76
N TRP A 393 21.68 0.50 -12.79
CA TRP A 393 22.90 -0.25 -12.48
C TRP A 393 22.99 -0.71 -11.02
N LEU A 394 22.26 -0.10 -10.08
CA LEU A 394 22.13 -0.59 -8.70
C LEU A 394 21.47 -1.96 -8.63
N TYR A 395 20.60 -2.27 -9.58
CA TYR A 395 19.86 -3.54 -9.59
C TYR A 395 20.65 -4.63 -10.33
N GLY A 396 21.60 -4.26 -11.18
CA GLY A 396 22.41 -5.20 -11.96
C GLY A 396 23.82 -5.36 -11.41
N GLY A 397 24.80 -4.86 -12.17
CA GLY A 397 26.22 -5.07 -11.92
C GLY A 397 26.73 -4.59 -10.56
N SER A 398 26.09 -3.59 -9.95
CA SER A 398 26.52 -3.06 -8.64
C SER A 398 25.65 -3.53 -7.48
N ALA A 399 24.71 -4.46 -7.69
CA ALA A 399 23.71 -4.80 -6.68
C ALA A 399 24.28 -5.16 -5.30
N GLN A 400 25.44 -5.82 -5.26
CA GLN A 400 26.11 -6.20 -4.01
C GLN A 400 26.48 -5.03 -3.10
N TRP A 401 26.64 -3.84 -3.66
CA TRP A 401 27.00 -2.63 -2.90
C TRP A 401 25.78 -1.80 -2.51
N TYR A 402 24.62 -2.09 -3.09
CA TYR A 402 23.41 -1.27 -2.96
C TYR A 402 22.20 -2.12 -2.58
N ILE A 403 21.31 -2.46 -3.53
CA ILE A 403 20.06 -3.14 -3.18
C ILE A 403 20.28 -4.46 -2.46
N ASN A 404 21.35 -5.17 -2.81
CA ASN A 404 21.70 -6.44 -2.21
C ASN A 404 22.65 -6.32 -1.01
N SER A 405 22.98 -5.10 -0.55
CA SER A 405 23.81 -4.86 0.64
C SER A 405 22.97 -4.61 1.90
N VAL A 406 21.67 -4.38 1.75
CA VAL A 406 20.70 -4.13 2.83
C VAL A 406 19.87 -5.38 3.13
N HIS A 407 19.18 -5.43 4.27
CA HIS A 407 18.28 -6.54 4.62
C HIS A 407 16.86 -6.34 4.08
N LEU A 408 16.38 -5.09 4.10
CA LEU A 408 15.07 -4.67 3.60
C LEU A 408 15.26 -3.54 2.59
N ALA A 409 14.72 -3.72 1.39
CA ALA A 409 14.73 -2.69 0.34
C ALA A 409 13.30 -2.23 0.00
N LEU A 410 13.12 -0.92 -0.17
CA LEU A 410 11.96 -0.31 -0.79
C LEU A 410 12.38 0.36 -2.11
N THR A 411 11.71 0.03 -3.20
CA THR A 411 11.84 0.68 -4.50
C THR A 411 10.55 1.40 -4.84
N GLU A 412 10.61 2.71 -5.05
CA GLU A 412 9.50 3.57 -5.47
C GLU A 412 9.68 3.93 -6.95
N ALA A 413 8.80 3.43 -7.81
CA ALA A 413 8.97 3.50 -9.25
C ALA A 413 7.66 3.37 -10.03
N HIS A 414 7.70 3.73 -11.32
CA HIS A 414 6.66 3.31 -12.26
C HIS A 414 6.87 1.87 -12.66
N GLY A 415 5.79 1.12 -12.82
CA GLY A 415 5.85 -0.32 -13.05
C GLY A 415 5.08 -0.80 -14.27
N TRP A 416 5.43 -2.00 -14.69
CA TRP A 416 4.67 -2.85 -15.61
C TRP A 416 4.95 -4.31 -15.28
N LYS A 417 4.28 -5.25 -15.96
CA LYS A 417 4.49 -6.70 -15.78
C LYS A 417 5.99 -7.05 -15.83
N HIS A 418 6.55 -7.44 -14.67
CA HIS A 418 7.96 -7.80 -14.49
C HIS A 418 8.97 -6.71 -14.90
N LEU A 419 8.59 -5.44 -14.78
CA LEU A 419 9.42 -4.30 -15.14
C LEU A 419 9.13 -3.12 -14.21
N PHE A 420 10.16 -2.33 -13.89
CA PHE A 420 9.96 -1.00 -13.36
C PHE A 420 10.95 -0.01 -13.96
N SER A 421 10.53 1.25 -14.07
CA SER A 421 11.35 2.35 -14.54
C SER A 421 12.20 2.92 -13.41
N THR A 422 13.38 3.41 -13.75
CA THR A 422 14.26 4.09 -12.79
C THR A 422 14.54 5.55 -13.16
N TRP A 423 13.96 6.01 -14.27
CA TRP A 423 14.25 7.31 -14.86
C TRP A 423 13.03 7.87 -15.58
N ARG A 424 12.53 9.03 -15.12
CA ARG A 424 11.43 9.79 -15.73
C ARG A 424 10.20 8.96 -16.09
N GLY A 425 9.94 7.90 -15.32
CA GLY A 425 8.89 6.95 -15.61
C GLY A 425 8.90 6.43 -17.03
N SER A 426 10.09 6.17 -17.61
CA SER A 426 10.27 5.62 -18.96
C SER A 426 10.52 4.10 -18.92
N SER A 427 9.79 3.35 -19.77
CA SER A 427 9.95 1.90 -19.97
C SER A 427 11.13 1.57 -20.89
N VAL A 428 11.63 2.57 -21.62
CA VAL A 428 12.65 2.44 -22.66
C VAL A 428 14.00 2.90 -22.14
N VAL A 429 14.03 4.01 -21.40
CA VAL A 429 15.26 4.57 -20.85
C VAL A 429 15.57 3.91 -19.52
N ASN A 430 16.61 3.08 -19.51
CA ASN A 430 17.13 2.41 -18.31
C ASN A 430 16.07 1.66 -17.46
N PRO A 431 15.19 0.83 -18.04
CA PRO A 431 14.28 0.02 -17.24
C PRO A 431 15.03 -1.09 -16.49
N VAL A 432 14.51 -1.49 -15.34
CA VAL A 432 14.88 -2.75 -14.69
C VAL A 432 13.88 -3.82 -15.13
N ARG A 433 14.37 -4.74 -15.96
CA ARG A 433 13.60 -5.88 -16.47
C ARG A 433 13.87 -7.11 -15.61
N ILE A 434 12.82 -7.73 -15.08
CA ILE A 434 12.92 -8.90 -14.21
C ILE A 434 12.74 -10.16 -15.06
N PRO A 435 13.73 -11.09 -15.08
CA PRO A 435 14.97 -11.09 -14.32
C PRO A 435 16.20 -10.61 -15.12
N SER A 436 16.03 -10.17 -16.37
CA SER A 436 17.15 -9.99 -17.32
C SER A 436 18.15 -8.90 -16.93
N THR A 437 17.73 -7.87 -16.18
CA THR A 437 18.63 -6.82 -15.66
C THR A 437 19.28 -7.20 -14.34
N LEU A 438 18.76 -8.22 -13.64
CA LEU A 438 19.19 -8.60 -12.29
C LEU A 438 20.35 -9.62 -12.34
N PRO A 439 21.14 -9.77 -11.26
CA PRO A 439 22.25 -10.71 -11.22
C PRO A 439 21.81 -12.14 -11.58
N PRO A 440 22.59 -12.89 -12.37
CA PRO A 440 22.29 -14.30 -12.68
C PRO A 440 22.13 -15.19 -11.45
N ALA A 441 22.85 -14.88 -10.37
CA ALA A 441 22.81 -15.60 -9.12
C ALA A 441 21.61 -15.24 -8.22
N GLY A 442 20.80 -14.24 -8.61
CA GLY A 442 19.71 -13.71 -7.79
C GLY A 442 20.17 -12.75 -6.69
N TYR A 443 19.27 -12.47 -5.75
CA TYR A 443 19.50 -11.65 -4.58
C TYR A 443 19.42 -12.44 -3.28
N GLY A 444 20.05 -11.90 -2.25
CA GLY A 444 20.02 -12.42 -0.90
C GLY A 444 21.32 -13.02 -0.42
N PRO A 445 21.35 -13.45 0.85
CA PRO A 445 22.58 -13.85 1.51
C PRO A 445 23.15 -15.16 0.95
N GLY A 446 22.30 -16.13 0.59
CA GLY A 446 22.66 -17.37 -0.10
C GLY A 446 23.85 -18.16 0.47
N PRO A 447 24.21 -19.31 -0.13
CA PRO A 447 25.38 -20.07 0.29
C PRO A 447 26.70 -19.35 -0.04
N ASN A 448 26.76 -18.59 -1.14
CA ASN A 448 27.98 -17.95 -1.63
C ASN A 448 28.16 -16.50 -1.15
N ASN A 449 27.43 -16.08 -0.10
CA ASN A 449 27.44 -14.71 0.43
C ASN A 449 27.16 -13.68 -0.67
N LEU A 450 26.10 -13.93 -1.44
CA LEU A 450 25.70 -13.13 -2.59
C LEU A 450 25.03 -11.82 -2.18
N GLY A 451 25.19 -11.31 -0.95
CA GLY A 451 24.51 -10.10 -0.48
C GLY A 451 23.88 -10.27 0.90
N ARG A 452 22.87 -9.45 1.22
CA ARG A 452 22.15 -9.44 2.51
C ARG A 452 20.64 -9.29 2.36
N LEU A 453 20.13 -9.09 1.14
CA LEU A 453 18.72 -8.76 0.91
C LEU A 453 17.80 -9.93 1.23
N ALA A 454 17.01 -9.78 2.30
CA ALA A 454 15.99 -10.75 2.68
C ALA A 454 14.62 -10.35 2.12
N TYR A 455 14.30 -9.05 2.10
CA TYR A 455 12.97 -8.57 1.72
C TYR A 455 13.06 -7.42 0.72
N TRP A 456 12.28 -7.50 -0.35
CA TRP A 456 12.23 -6.45 -1.36
C TRP A 456 10.80 -6.02 -1.66
N ILE A 457 10.48 -4.78 -1.32
CA ILE A 457 9.23 -4.11 -1.66
C ILE A 457 9.48 -3.31 -2.93
N ILE A 458 8.74 -3.63 -3.99
CA ILE A 458 8.71 -2.88 -5.24
C ILE A 458 7.36 -2.19 -5.32
N ASP A 459 7.32 -0.96 -4.81
CA ASP A 459 6.16 -0.08 -4.90
C ASP A 459 6.07 0.51 -6.32
N ALA A 460 5.67 -0.35 -7.24
CA ALA A 460 5.50 -0.05 -8.65
C ALA A 460 4.31 -0.83 -9.22
N SER A 461 3.46 -0.13 -9.99
CA SER A 461 2.25 -0.71 -10.60
C SER A 461 2.54 -2.00 -11.38
N LYS A 462 1.72 -3.04 -11.18
CA LYS A 462 1.74 -4.31 -11.96
C LYS A 462 3.05 -5.09 -12.01
N VAL A 463 4.05 -4.75 -11.19
CA VAL A 463 5.38 -5.36 -11.25
C VAL A 463 5.39 -6.84 -10.88
N ILE A 464 4.45 -7.26 -10.02
CA ILE A 464 4.24 -8.66 -9.62
C ILE A 464 2.87 -9.13 -10.10
N PRO A 465 2.71 -9.40 -11.41
CA PRO A 465 1.46 -9.95 -11.93
C PRO A 465 1.20 -11.35 -11.34
N ALA A 466 -0.06 -11.72 -11.22
CA ALA A 466 -0.50 -13.01 -10.70
C ALA A 466 -0.79 -14.00 -11.85
N PRO A 467 -0.91 -15.31 -11.54
CA PRO A 467 -1.34 -16.35 -12.50
C PRO A 467 -2.53 -15.95 -13.38
N VAL A 468 -3.56 -15.36 -12.78
CA VAL A 468 -4.77 -14.88 -13.46
C VAL A 468 -4.50 -13.80 -14.54
N ASP A 469 -3.37 -13.10 -14.48
CA ASP A 469 -3.00 -12.05 -15.45
C ASP A 469 -2.32 -12.60 -16.71
N PHE A 470 -2.15 -13.93 -16.81
CA PHE A 470 -1.60 -14.66 -17.95
C PHE A 470 -2.53 -15.81 -18.36
N PRO A 471 -3.73 -15.50 -18.89
CA PRO A 471 -4.63 -16.54 -19.35
C PRO A 471 -3.94 -17.43 -20.39
N GLY A 472 -3.91 -18.74 -20.15
CA GLY A 472 -3.26 -19.74 -21.02
C GLY A 472 -1.81 -20.09 -20.66
N ASP A 473 -1.08 -19.24 -19.93
CA ASP A 473 0.26 -19.57 -19.43
C ASP A 473 0.54 -18.98 -18.03
N PRO A 474 -0.15 -19.47 -16.98
CA PRO A 474 -0.01 -18.96 -15.60
C PRO A 474 1.44 -19.04 -15.06
N PHE A 475 2.26 -19.92 -15.63
CA PHE A 475 3.68 -20.07 -15.30
C PHE A 475 4.50 -18.79 -15.51
N GLN A 476 4.07 -17.91 -16.42
CA GLN A 476 4.76 -16.64 -16.67
C GLN A 476 4.81 -15.76 -15.41
N ALA A 477 3.82 -15.85 -14.51
CA ALA A 477 3.81 -15.10 -13.26
C ALA A 477 4.98 -15.48 -12.33
N PHE A 478 5.42 -16.74 -12.34
CA PHE A 478 6.47 -17.27 -11.46
C PHE A 478 7.86 -17.24 -12.11
N LYS A 479 7.94 -17.48 -13.42
CA LYS A 479 9.19 -17.74 -14.15
C LYS A 479 10.32 -16.74 -13.86
N PRO A 480 10.10 -15.41 -13.86
CA PRO A 480 11.16 -14.44 -13.57
C PRO A 480 11.76 -14.60 -12.16
N TRP A 481 10.91 -14.93 -11.18
CA TRP A 481 11.23 -14.85 -9.77
C TRP A 481 12.04 -16.03 -9.25
N TRP A 482 11.99 -17.18 -9.92
CA TRP A 482 12.90 -18.30 -9.62
C TRP A 482 14.37 -17.87 -9.64
N ARG A 483 14.75 -17.03 -10.62
CA ARG A 483 16.10 -16.48 -10.70
C ARG A 483 16.38 -15.46 -9.61
N VAL A 484 15.42 -14.56 -9.34
CA VAL A 484 15.57 -13.52 -8.31
C VAL A 484 15.77 -14.12 -6.92
N LEU A 485 14.93 -15.10 -6.56
CA LEU A 485 14.93 -15.77 -5.26
C LEU A 485 16.03 -16.83 -5.11
N CYS A 486 16.73 -17.17 -6.19
CA CYS A 486 17.81 -18.17 -6.18
C CYS A 486 18.97 -17.79 -5.23
N GLY A 487 19.18 -16.49 -4.99
CA GLY A 487 20.21 -15.98 -4.10
C GLY A 487 19.86 -16.06 -2.61
N GLY A 488 18.67 -16.58 -2.26
CA GLY A 488 18.25 -16.77 -0.87
C GLY A 488 17.45 -15.60 -0.27
N LEU A 489 16.77 -14.83 -1.11
CA LEU A 489 15.81 -13.80 -0.69
C LEU A 489 14.53 -14.45 -0.14
N HIS A 490 13.96 -13.87 0.92
CA HIS A 490 12.81 -14.43 1.65
C HIS A 490 11.48 -14.06 1.00
N ALA A 491 11.29 -12.81 0.56
CA ALA A 491 10.06 -12.41 -0.13
C ALA A 491 10.25 -11.16 -1.00
N VAL A 492 9.57 -11.15 -2.15
CA VAL A 492 9.37 -9.95 -2.97
C VAL A 492 7.90 -9.57 -2.93
N MET A 493 7.62 -8.28 -2.73
CA MET A 493 6.27 -7.74 -2.66
C MET A 493 6.12 -6.57 -3.62
N GLY A 494 4.91 -6.38 -4.12
CA GLY A 494 4.58 -5.27 -5.00
C GLY A 494 3.13 -5.33 -5.43
N TRP A 495 2.86 -4.74 -6.58
CA TRP A 495 1.50 -4.60 -7.08
C TRP A 495 1.20 -5.52 -8.26
N ARG A 496 0.00 -6.09 -8.26
CA ARG A 496 -0.59 -6.84 -9.38
C ARG A 496 -1.27 -5.89 -10.37
N THR A 497 -1.95 -4.87 -9.85
CA THR A 497 -2.70 -3.89 -10.65
C THR A 497 -2.06 -2.50 -10.61
N LYS A 498 -2.71 -1.52 -11.23
CA LYS A 498 -2.37 -0.11 -11.08
C LYS A 498 -2.50 0.34 -9.62
N THR A 499 -1.70 1.34 -9.27
CA THR A 499 -1.65 1.97 -7.94
C THR A 499 -1.91 3.46 -8.04
N LEU A 500 -2.24 4.06 -6.89
CA LEU A 500 -2.43 5.49 -6.71
C LEU A 500 -1.21 6.05 -5.99
N PHE A 501 -0.68 7.16 -6.50
CA PHE A 501 0.49 7.81 -5.92
C PHE A 501 0.26 8.46 -4.56
N SER A 502 -1.01 8.64 -4.19
CA SER A 502 -1.43 9.22 -2.92
C SER A 502 -1.77 8.18 -1.86
N ASP A 503 -1.51 6.90 -2.11
CA ASP A 503 -1.68 5.88 -1.08
C ASP A 503 -0.58 5.98 0.00
N ASP A 504 -0.83 5.40 1.17
CA ASP A 504 0.13 5.34 2.27
C ASP A 504 0.55 3.88 2.53
N VAL A 505 0.56 3.02 1.51
CA VAL A 505 0.70 1.57 1.68
C VAL A 505 2.11 1.18 2.13
N ALA A 506 3.15 1.75 1.53
CA ALA A 506 4.51 1.57 2.00
C ALA A 506 4.65 2.06 3.45
N VAL A 507 4.14 3.25 3.74
CA VAL A 507 4.18 3.89 5.07
C VAL A 507 3.53 2.99 6.13
N HIS A 508 2.31 2.51 5.87
CA HIS A 508 1.59 1.60 6.76
C HIS A 508 2.28 0.24 6.87
N THR A 509 2.85 -0.30 5.79
CA THR A 509 3.64 -1.54 5.84
C THR A 509 4.80 -1.42 6.82
N ALA A 510 5.58 -0.33 6.74
CA ALA A 510 6.67 -0.06 7.68
C ALA A 510 6.18 0.05 9.13
N TRP A 511 5.07 0.75 9.36
CA TRP A 511 4.49 0.88 10.69
C TRP A 511 4.12 -0.48 11.31
N LEU A 512 3.46 -1.35 10.53
CA LEU A 512 3.09 -2.71 10.94
C LEU A 512 4.30 -3.57 11.29
N ILE A 513 5.33 -3.54 10.44
CA ILE A 513 6.59 -4.26 10.68
C ILE A 513 7.26 -3.75 11.98
N ALA A 514 7.40 -2.43 12.12
CA ALA A 514 8.17 -1.80 13.18
C ALA A 514 7.50 -1.80 14.55
N HIS A 515 6.17 -1.79 14.62
CA HIS A 515 5.43 -1.60 15.87
C HIS A 515 4.66 -2.86 16.32
N PHE A 516 4.37 -3.77 15.39
CA PHE A 516 3.49 -4.92 15.64
C PHE A 516 4.13 -6.27 15.33
N ARG A 517 5.36 -6.31 14.79
CA ARG A 517 6.06 -7.57 14.44
C ARG A 517 5.32 -8.42 13.41
N ILE A 518 4.46 -7.80 12.60
CA ILE A 518 3.72 -8.52 11.56
C ILE A 518 4.71 -9.06 10.52
N PRO A 519 4.55 -10.32 10.07
CA PRO A 519 5.34 -10.87 8.97
C PRO A 519 5.35 -9.95 7.76
N VAL A 520 6.48 -9.85 7.08
CA VAL A 520 6.72 -8.81 6.06
C VAL A 520 5.72 -8.92 4.91
N VAL A 521 5.44 -10.16 4.48
CA VAL A 521 4.40 -10.47 3.47
C VAL A 521 3.00 -10.04 3.93
N SER A 522 2.63 -10.40 5.17
CA SER A 522 1.32 -10.09 5.73
C SER A 522 1.11 -8.59 5.93
N ALA A 523 2.15 -7.88 6.36
CA ALA A 523 2.13 -6.42 6.51
C ALA A 523 1.83 -5.71 5.19
N TRP A 524 2.52 -6.09 4.10
CA TRP A 524 2.29 -5.52 2.77
C TRP A 524 0.86 -5.79 2.26
N LEU A 525 0.45 -7.05 2.27
CA LEU A 525 -0.87 -7.45 1.80
C LEU A 525 -2.00 -6.83 2.62
N TYR A 526 -1.81 -6.67 3.93
CA TYR A 526 -2.79 -6.05 4.82
C TYR A 526 -2.85 -4.53 4.61
N ALA A 527 -1.70 -3.85 4.52
CA ALA A 527 -1.64 -2.41 4.30
C ALA A 527 -2.29 -2.04 2.96
N ALA A 528 -1.93 -2.73 1.88
CA ALA A 528 -2.48 -2.51 0.54
C ALA A 528 -4.00 -2.65 0.48
N HIS A 529 -4.53 -3.67 1.15
CA HIS A 529 -5.96 -3.99 1.11
C HIS A 529 -6.84 -3.08 1.99
N ASN A 530 -6.27 -2.53 3.05
CA ASN A 530 -6.98 -1.67 4.00
C ASN A 530 -6.67 -0.18 3.82
N ASP A 531 -5.91 0.18 2.79
CA ASP A 531 -5.67 1.58 2.44
C ASP A 531 -6.95 2.21 1.90
N TRP A 532 -7.27 3.40 2.42
CA TRP A 532 -8.51 4.10 2.12
C TRP A 532 -8.58 4.56 0.65
N ALA A 533 -7.43 4.76 0.00
CA ALA A 533 -7.37 5.20 -1.39
C ALA A 533 -7.92 4.14 -2.36
N TYR A 534 -7.86 2.87 -1.96
CA TYR A 534 -8.39 1.74 -2.73
C TYR A 534 -9.75 1.24 -2.22
N PHE A 535 -10.24 1.83 -1.14
CA PHE A 535 -11.54 1.52 -0.56
C PHE A 535 -12.65 1.95 -1.53
N PHE A 536 -13.69 1.12 -1.63
CA PHE A 536 -14.75 1.23 -2.64
C PHE A 536 -14.28 1.05 -4.09
N GLY A 537 -13.06 0.53 -4.28
CA GLY A 537 -12.54 0.06 -5.55
C GLY A 537 -12.74 1.08 -6.66
N PRO A 538 -11.97 2.18 -6.72
CA PRO A 538 -11.90 2.95 -7.96
C PRO A 538 -11.59 1.93 -9.07
N THR A 539 -12.54 1.71 -9.95
CA THR A 539 -12.36 0.86 -11.12
C THR A 539 -12.35 1.76 -12.33
N TYR A 540 -11.33 1.64 -13.16
CA TYR A 540 -11.33 2.27 -14.48
C TYR A 540 -11.48 1.17 -15.52
N ASN A 541 -12.49 1.30 -16.39
CA ASN A 541 -12.87 0.26 -17.36
C ASN A 541 -13.07 -1.13 -16.71
N GLY A 542 -13.67 -1.16 -15.51
CA GLY A 542 -13.95 -2.39 -14.77
C GLY A 542 -12.73 -3.08 -14.14
N LYS A 543 -11.53 -2.48 -14.20
CA LYS A 543 -10.31 -3.04 -13.60
C LYS A 543 -10.04 -2.41 -12.22
N PRO A 544 -9.83 -3.22 -11.16
CA PRO A 544 -9.55 -2.70 -9.83
C PRO A 544 -8.14 -2.11 -9.75
N TYR A 545 -7.99 -1.08 -8.92
CA TYR A 545 -6.71 -0.53 -8.47
C TYR A 545 -6.31 -1.17 -7.13
N GLY A 546 -5.04 -1.05 -6.77
CA GLY A 546 -4.56 -1.40 -5.42
C GLY A 546 -4.66 -2.88 -5.08
N ARG A 547 -4.48 -3.78 -6.04
CA ARG A 547 -4.34 -5.21 -5.77
C ARG A 547 -2.88 -5.55 -5.59
N ALA A 548 -2.48 -5.77 -4.34
CA ALA A 548 -1.13 -6.22 -4.01
C ALA A 548 -0.92 -7.69 -4.36
N SER A 549 0.34 -8.04 -4.61
CA SER A 549 0.82 -9.39 -4.84
C SER A 549 2.19 -9.58 -4.22
N VAL A 550 2.47 -10.81 -3.79
CA VAL A 550 3.74 -11.21 -3.20
C VAL A 550 4.19 -12.53 -3.79
N ILE A 551 5.49 -12.76 -3.80
CA ILE A 551 6.09 -14.04 -4.14
C ILE A 551 7.24 -14.37 -3.19
N TYR A 552 7.28 -15.59 -2.69
CA TYR A 552 8.24 -16.01 -1.67
C TYR A 552 8.50 -17.53 -1.74
N PRO A 553 9.64 -18.04 -1.27
CA PRO A 553 9.86 -19.47 -1.13
C PRO A 553 8.88 -20.08 -0.12
N CYS A 554 8.43 -21.30 -0.38
CA CYS A 554 7.49 -21.96 0.51
C CYS A 554 8.05 -22.10 1.94
N GLY A 555 7.19 -21.83 2.95
CA GLY A 555 7.57 -21.79 4.36
C GLY A 555 8.20 -20.47 4.83
N ARG A 556 8.22 -19.43 3.99
CA ARG A 556 8.81 -18.11 4.31
C ARG A 556 7.80 -16.96 4.40
N GLY A 557 6.51 -17.21 4.16
CA GLY A 557 5.51 -16.14 4.19
C GLY A 557 5.25 -15.59 5.60
N SER A 558 5.52 -16.39 6.63
CA SER A 558 5.47 -16.00 8.05
C SER A 558 6.73 -15.29 8.55
N ASP A 559 7.75 -15.11 7.70
CA ASP A 559 9.01 -14.53 8.16
C ASP A 559 8.85 -13.03 8.50
N LYS A 560 9.46 -12.66 9.61
CA LYS A 560 9.53 -11.29 10.14
C LYS A 560 10.80 -10.62 9.66
N VAL A 561 10.80 -9.29 9.63
CA VAL A 561 11.87 -8.51 8.99
C VAL A 561 13.29 -8.76 9.52
N TRP A 562 13.44 -9.27 10.76
CA TRP A 562 14.75 -9.60 11.34
C TRP A 562 15.19 -11.06 11.09
N GLN A 563 14.34 -11.90 10.51
CA GLN A 563 14.73 -13.20 9.98
C GLN A 563 15.41 -12.97 8.63
N VAL A 564 16.73 -12.96 8.67
CA VAL A 564 17.62 -12.61 7.55
C VAL A 564 18.67 -13.69 7.32
N GLU A 565 18.39 -14.90 7.78
CA GLU A 565 19.30 -16.02 7.68
C GLU A 565 19.59 -16.44 6.23
N LYS A 566 20.66 -17.18 6.03
CA LYS A 566 21.01 -17.73 4.72
C LYS A 566 19.99 -18.78 4.30
N LEU A 567 19.31 -18.54 3.17
CA LEU A 567 18.41 -19.52 2.56
C LEU A 567 19.11 -20.31 1.45
N PRO A 568 18.79 -21.61 1.30
CA PRO A 568 19.17 -22.37 0.11
C PRO A 568 18.37 -21.89 -1.11
N LYS A 569 18.78 -22.35 -2.30
CA LYS A 569 17.98 -22.17 -3.51
C LYS A 569 16.56 -22.73 -3.29
N PRO A 570 15.49 -21.97 -3.59
CA PRO A 570 14.13 -22.45 -3.39
C PRO A 570 13.84 -23.65 -4.29
N LYS A 571 13.11 -24.62 -3.73
CA LYS A 571 12.51 -25.73 -4.48
C LYS A 571 11.00 -25.53 -4.71
N CYS A 572 10.43 -24.51 -4.09
CA CYS A 572 9.01 -24.20 -4.12
C CYS A 572 8.85 -22.69 -3.95
N LEU A 573 8.05 -22.07 -4.80
CA LEU A 573 7.62 -20.68 -4.68
C LEU A 573 6.11 -20.64 -4.43
N LYS A 574 5.68 -19.67 -3.63
CA LYS A 574 4.28 -19.39 -3.38
C LYS A 574 4.00 -17.94 -3.73
N MET A 575 2.88 -17.71 -4.40
CA MET A 575 2.33 -16.38 -4.66
C MET A 575 1.04 -16.20 -3.87
N LYS A 576 0.83 -15.00 -3.34
CA LYS A 576 -0.47 -14.57 -2.80
C LYS A 576 -0.82 -13.20 -3.35
N TRP A 577 -2.07 -12.98 -3.70
CA TRP A 577 -2.53 -11.71 -4.26
C TRP A 577 -4.00 -11.45 -3.96
N TRP A 578 -4.37 -10.18 -3.95
CA TRP A 578 -5.77 -9.77 -3.92
C TRP A 578 -6.36 -9.78 -5.34
N ASN A 579 -7.54 -10.37 -5.52
CA ASN A 579 -8.17 -10.51 -6.84
C ASN A 579 -8.95 -9.28 -7.34
#